data_AF-A0A182SY36-F1
#
_entry.id   AF-A0A182SY36-F1
#
_cell.length_a   1.000
_cell.length_b   1.000
_cell.length_c   1.000
_cell.angle_alpha   90.00
_cell.angle_beta   90.00
_cell.angle_gamma   90.00
#
_symmetry.space_group_name_H-M   'P 1'
#
loop_
_entity.id
_entity.type
_entity.pdbx_description
1 polymer ?
#
loop_
_entity_poly.entity_id
_entity_poly.type
_entity_poly.pdbx_seq_one_letter_code
_entity_poly.pdbx_strand_id
1 'polypeptide(L)'
;MVLIDGFNAFFQPHTRLLTESKARVKPEQVTLTDPFLSITRNDWHNGVCVVTIDQMVAEFKDKTKNYLNVSDAADASQTPISVIDSRECFEHLDPFVPVHVVSYDEAEYYSCIQYYLDRKWIQTTESGFDDELKMLSCQNPYQLMQLSRRQSSTEDDNV
;
A
#
# COMPACT_ATOMS: atom_id res chain seq x y z
N MET A 1 5.47 21.75 -0.48
CA MET A 1 4.83 20.50 -0.02
C MET A 1 5.60 19.35 -0.65
N VAL A 2 6.09 18.43 0.17
CA VAL A 2 6.83 17.23 -0.27
C VAL A 2 5.94 16.03 0.01
N LEU A 3 5.65 15.24 -1.01
CA LEU A 3 4.86 14.03 -0.92
C LEU A 3 5.73 12.86 -1.36
N ILE A 4 5.91 11.86 -0.49
CA ILE A 4 6.68 10.66 -0.81
C ILE A 4 5.82 9.44 -0.52
N ASP A 5 5.60 8.64 -1.56
CA ASP A 5 4.91 7.36 -1.44
C ASP A 5 5.92 6.22 -1.19
N GLY A 6 5.62 5.30 -0.28
CA GLY A 6 6.47 4.13 0.00
C GLY A 6 7.85 4.48 0.57
N PHE A 7 7.92 5.42 1.53
CA PHE A 7 9.17 5.93 2.11
C PHE A 7 10.06 4.82 2.72
N ASN A 8 9.45 3.74 3.20
CA ASN A 8 10.15 2.58 3.72
C ASN A 8 11.03 1.85 2.69
N ALA A 9 10.85 2.09 1.39
CA ALA A 9 11.69 1.50 0.34
C ALA A 9 13.16 1.93 0.42
N PHE A 10 13.44 3.13 0.95
CA PHE A 10 14.81 3.66 1.05
C PHE A 10 15.67 2.96 2.12
N PHE A 11 15.03 2.29 3.09
CA PHE A 11 15.70 1.62 4.21
C PHE A 11 15.75 0.10 4.04
N GLN A 12 15.45 -0.39 2.85
CA GLN A 12 15.54 -1.82 2.55
C GLN A 12 16.99 -2.28 2.36
N PRO A 13 17.33 -3.53 2.72
CA PRO A 13 18.70 -4.02 2.58
C PRO A 13 19.16 -4.08 1.12
N HIS A 14 18.23 -4.30 0.17
CA HIS A 14 18.54 -4.39 -1.26
C HIS A 14 17.37 -3.87 -2.10
N THR A 15 17.68 -3.16 -3.18
CA THR A 15 16.71 -2.73 -4.19
C THR A 15 16.46 -3.83 -5.23
N ARG A 16 15.47 -3.62 -6.11
CA ARG A 16 15.23 -4.45 -7.29
C ARG A 16 16.20 -4.19 -8.44
N LEU A 17 17.08 -3.19 -8.31
CA LEU A 17 18.07 -2.86 -9.33
C LEU A 17 19.21 -3.89 -9.30
N LEU A 18 19.64 -4.28 -10.49
CA LEU A 18 20.73 -5.22 -10.70
C LEU A 18 21.87 -4.51 -11.41
N THR A 19 23.09 -4.73 -10.92
CA THR A 19 24.32 -4.34 -11.61
C THR A 19 24.51 -5.21 -12.85
N GLU A 20 25.43 -4.84 -13.75
CA GLU A 20 25.85 -5.67 -14.89
C GLU A 20 26.29 -7.09 -14.46
N SER A 21 26.83 -7.24 -13.24
CA SER A 21 27.18 -8.52 -12.62
C SER A 21 25.99 -9.30 -12.06
N LYS A 22 24.75 -8.84 -12.26
CA LYS A 22 23.50 -9.35 -11.67
C LYS A 22 23.45 -9.32 -10.13
N ALA A 23 24.34 -8.56 -9.49
CA ALA A 23 24.28 -8.31 -8.06
C ALA A 23 23.18 -7.28 -7.73
N ARG A 24 22.48 -7.44 -6.60
CA ARG A 24 21.48 -6.46 -6.13
C ARG A 24 22.18 -5.22 -5.56
N VAL A 25 21.65 -4.06 -5.93
CA VAL A 25 22.18 -2.75 -5.52
C VAL A 25 21.51 -2.30 -4.21
N LYS A 26 22.28 -1.73 -3.29
CA LYS A 26 21.73 -1.14 -2.05
C LYS A 26 21.10 0.23 -2.33
N PRO A 27 20.10 0.68 -1.56
CA PRO A 27 19.51 2.01 -1.74
C PRO A 27 20.55 3.15 -1.66
N GLU A 28 21.56 3.04 -0.79
CA GLU A 28 22.66 4.00 -0.66
C GLU A 28 23.50 4.17 -1.93
N GLN A 29 23.52 3.15 -2.81
CA GLN A 29 24.26 3.21 -4.07
C GLN A 29 23.46 3.89 -5.18
N VAL A 30 22.20 4.24 -4.92
CA VAL A 30 21.32 4.94 -5.85
C VAL A 30 21.38 6.43 -5.56
N THR A 31 21.89 7.22 -6.49
CA THR A 31 22.10 8.68 -6.34
C THR A 31 20.85 9.45 -5.95
N LEU A 32 19.65 8.93 -6.26
CA LEU A 32 18.39 9.58 -5.89
C LEU A 32 18.02 9.42 -4.42
N THR A 33 18.55 8.40 -3.72
CA THR A 33 18.21 8.14 -2.32
C THR A 33 18.65 9.29 -1.41
N ASP A 34 19.86 9.81 -1.60
CA ASP A 34 20.39 10.87 -0.72
C ASP A 34 19.57 12.17 -0.78
N PRO A 35 19.19 12.71 -1.97
CA PRO A 35 18.27 13.85 -2.05
C PRO A 35 16.93 13.61 -1.35
N PHE A 36 16.30 12.45 -1.51
CA PHE A 36 15.01 12.14 -0.86
C PHE A 36 15.13 12.00 0.66
N LEU A 37 16.24 11.46 1.16
CA LEU A 37 16.52 11.43 2.60
C LEU A 37 16.88 12.83 3.14
N SER A 38 17.54 13.67 2.33
CA SER A 38 17.89 15.02 2.74
C SER A 38 16.67 15.94 2.85
N ILE A 39 15.73 15.88 1.89
CA ILE A 39 14.55 16.75 1.86
C ILE A 39 13.52 16.40 2.95
N THR A 40 13.59 15.19 3.50
CA THR A 40 12.73 14.74 4.60
C THR A 40 13.24 15.20 5.97
N ARG A 41 14.45 15.76 6.05
CA ARG A 41 14.96 16.38 7.28
C ARG A 41 14.19 17.66 7.60
N ASN A 42 14.17 18.00 8.88
CA ASN A 42 13.49 19.17 9.43
C ASN A 42 14.36 20.45 9.41
N ASP A 43 15.31 20.55 8.47
CA ASP A 43 16.26 21.67 8.37
C ASP A 43 15.72 22.88 7.57
N TRP A 44 14.56 22.73 6.94
CA TRP A 44 13.92 23.77 6.13
C TRP A 44 12.55 24.18 6.68
N HIS A 45 12.12 25.41 6.36
CA HIS A 45 10.87 26.01 6.83
C HIS A 45 9.94 26.33 5.64
N ASN A 46 8.68 26.65 5.91
CA ASN A 46 7.66 27.01 4.91
C ASN A 46 7.16 25.86 4.02
N GLY A 47 7.21 24.63 4.52
CA GLY A 47 6.40 23.57 3.94
C GLY A 47 6.23 22.37 4.85
N VAL A 48 5.56 21.37 4.30
CA VAL A 48 5.17 20.15 4.98
C VAL A 48 5.66 18.96 4.16
N CYS A 49 6.14 17.94 4.88
CA CYS A 49 6.45 16.63 4.33
C CYS A 49 5.34 15.66 4.75
N VAL A 50 4.72 14.99 3.78
CA VAL A 50 3.78 13.90 4.02
C VAL A 50 4.37 12.66 3.37
N VAL A 51 4.59 11.64 4.18
CA VAL A 51 5.15 10.36 3.75
C VAL A 51 4.15 9.25 4.01
N THR A 52 4.10 8.26 3.12
CA THR A 52 3.34 7.03 3.33
C THR A 52 4.30 5.85 3.47
N ILE A 53 3.82 4.80 4.13
CA ILE A 53 4.53 3.53 4.27
C ILE A 53 3.78 2.51 3.42
N ASP A 54 4.50 1.75 2.60
CA ASP A 54 3.91 0.71 1.75
C ASP A 54 4.19 -0.68 2.33
N GLN A 55 3.13 -1.47 2.55
CA GLN A 55 3.25 -2.86 3.02
C GLN A 55 3.72 -3.82 1.91
N MET A 56 3.43 -3.52 0.64
CA MET A 56 3.87 -4.36 -0.49
C MET A 56 5.40 -4.38 -0.62
N VAL A 57 6.06 -3.33 -0.13
CA VAL A 57 7.52 -3.24 -0.01
C VAL A 57 8.06 -4.29 0.99
N ALA A 58 7.34 -4.58 2.09
CA ALA A 58 7.72 -5.61 3.07
C ALA A 58 7.57 -7.05 2.52
N GLU A 59 6.55 -7.31 1.68
CA GLU A 59 6.36 -8.63 1.05
C GLU A 59 7.57 -9.08 0.21
N PHE A 60 8.39 -8.17 -0.30
CA PHE A 60 9.62 -8.53 -1.03
C PHE A 60 10.69 -9.15 -0.13
N LYS A 61 10.72 -8.80 1.15
CA LYS A 61 11.59 -9.42 2.16
C LYS A 61 11.15 -10.85 2.43
N ASP A 62 9.83 -11.06 2.52
CA ASP A 62 9.22 -12.36 2.82
C ASP A 62 9.07 -13.28 1.61
N LYS A 63 9.03 -12.79 0.36
CA LYS A 63 9.13 -13.68 -0.83
C LYS A 63 10.44 -14.45 -0.90
N THR A 64 11.48 -14.03 -0.17
CA THR A 64 12.71 -14.81 0.01
C THR A 64 12.58 -15.87 1.12
N LYS A 65 11.54 -15.79 1.98
CA LYS A 65 11.29 -16.68 3.12
C LYS A 65 9.98 -17.51 3.04
N ASN A 66 9.04 -17.17 2.15
CA ASN A 66 7.69 -17.74 2.08
C ASN A 66 7.55 -18.85 1.02
N TYR A 67 8.32 -19.92 1.18
CA TYR A 67 7.83 -21.28 0.83
C TYR A 67 7.31 -22.03 2.07
N LEU A 68 7.41 -21.44 3.26
CA LEU A 68 6.87 -21.98 4.50
C LEU A 68 6.12 -20.84 5.21
N ASN A 69 4.88 -21.09 5.62
CA ASN A 69 4.03 -20.21 6.46
C ASN A 69 3.12 -19.23 5.69
N VAL A 70 2.39 -19.75 4.71
CA VAL A 70 1.13 -19.14 4.24
C VAL A 70 0.00 -19.72 5.10
N SER A 71 -0.18 -19.21 6.33
CA SER A 71 -1.38 -19.55 7.12
C SER A 71 -1.80 -18.57 8.20
N ASP A 72 -1.01 -17.55 8.57
CA ASP A 72 -1.32 -16.78 9.80
C ASP A 72 -1.28 -15.24 9.65
N ALA A 73 -1.29 -14.71 8.41
CA ALA A 73 -1.20 -13.27 8.14
C ALA A 73 -2.52 -12.48 8.28
N ALA A 74 -3.52 -13.04 8.98
CA ALA A 74 -4.80 -12.40 9.26
C ALA A 74 -4.94 -12.03 10.75
N ASP A 75 -3.83 -11.96 11.50
CA ASP A 75 -3.88 -11.58 12.90
C ASP A 75 -3.96 -10.06 13.06
N ALA A 76 -4.95 -9.67 13.85
CA ALA A 76 -5.39 -8.31 14.09
C ALA A 76 -4.35 -7.55 14.93
N SER A 77 -4.28 -6.22 14.75
CA SER A 77 -3.41 -5.29 15.48
C SER A 77 -1.94 -5.26 15.03
N GLN A 78 -1.71 -5.04 13.73
CA GLN A 78 -0.45 -4.45 13.26
C GLN A 78 -0.38 -2.99 13.77
N THR A 79 0.35 -2.75 14.86
CA THR A 79 0.64 -1.37 15.29
C THR A 79 1.37 -0.62 14.17
N PRO A 80 1.18 0.70 13.98
CA PRO A 80 1.90 1.45 12.96
C PRO A 80 3.44 1.25 13.02
N ILE A 81 3.95 0.96 14.23
CA ILE A 81 5.36 0.68 14.50
C ILE A 81 5.81 -0.67 13.94
N SER A 82 4.98 -1.71 13.94
CA SER A 82 5.36 -3.04 13.42
C SER A 82 5.46 -3.07 11.89
N VAL A 83 4.83 -2.10 11.21
CA VAL A 83 4.92 -1.93 9.74
C VAL A 83 6.18 -1.16 9.34
N ILE A 84 6.75 -0.35 10.26
CA ILE A 84 8.04 0.30 10.05
C ILE A 84 9.14 -0.76 10.28
N ASP A 85 9.38 -1.57 9.25
CA ASP A 85 10.27 -2.74 9.28
C ASP A 85 11.77 -2.40 9.52
N SER A 86 12.13 -1.11 9.61
CA SER A 86 13.48 -0.64 9.90
C SER A 86 13.49 0.43 11.00
N ARG A 87 14.22 0.14 12.09
CA ARG A 87 14.49 1.09 13.17
C ARG A 87 15.12 2.40 12.66
N GLU A 88 15.94 2.32 11.61
CA GLU A 88 16.59 3.46 10.96
C GLU A 88 15.57 4.43 10.32
N CYS A 89 14.49 3.91 9.72
CA CYS A 89 13.42 4.74 9.16
C CYS A 89 12.70 5.52 10.26
N PHE A 90 12.41 4.86 11.39
CA PHE A 90 11.78 5.51 12.54
C PHE A 90 12.67 6.60 13.14
N GLU A 91 13.97 6.32 13.32
CA GLU A 91 14.94 7.28 13.85
C GLU A 91 15.15 8.47 12.90
N HIS A 92 15.06 8.27 11.57
CA HIS A 92 15.17 9.36 10.60
C HIS A 92 13.95 10.30 10.58
N LEU A 93 12.75 9.77 10.85
CA LEU A 93 11.52 10.55 10.86
C LEU A 93 11.22 11.22 12.20
N ASP A 94 11.91 10.86 13.28
CA ASP A 94 11.66 11.43 14.61
C ASP A 94 12.11 12.91 14.67
N PRO A 95 11.23 13.88 15.02
CA PRO A 95 9.82 13.76 15.42
C PRO A 95 8.81 13.82 14.26
N PHE A 96 7.83 12.91 14.24
CA PHE A 96 6.73 12.90 13.27
C PHE A 96 5.35 12.68 13.91
N VAL A 97 4.29 12.97 13.14
CA VAL A 97 2.89 12.72 13.52
C VAL A 97 2.38 11.47 12.78
N PRO A 98 2.18 10.32 13.46
CA PRO A 98 1.64 9.14 12.81
C PRO A 98 0.14 9.32 12.51
N VAL A 99 -0.27 8.92 11.30
CA VAL A 99 -1.67 8.87 10.87
C VAL A 99 -2.01 7.44 10.47
N HIS A 100 -2.96 6.82 11.17
CA HIS A 100 -3.43 5.48 10.86
C HIS A 100 -4.62 5.54 9.90
N VAL A 101 -4.52 4.83 8.78
CA VAL A 101 -5.59 4.72 7.78
C VAL A 101 -6.27 3.36 7.94
N VAL A 102 -7.57 3.37 8.18
CA VAL A 102 -8.41 2.17 8.36
C VAL A 102 -9.17 1.82 7.07
N SER A 103 -9.78 0.63 7.05
CA SER A 103 -10.76 0.24 6.03
C SER A 103 -12.00 1.14 6.05
N TYR A 104 -12.80 1.07 4.98
CA TYR A 104 -13.98 1.93 4.84
C TYR A 104 -15.00 1.74 5.97
N ASP A 105 -15.55 2.86 6.43
CA ASP A 105 -16.79 2.84 7.20
C ASP A 105 -17.99 2.53 6.28
N GLU A 106 -19.15 2.21 6.85
CA GLU A 106 -20.36 1.88 6.09
C GLU A 106 -20.77 3.02 5.15
N ALA A 107 -20.72 4.27 5.62
CA ALA A 107 -21.06 5.44 4.82
C ALA A 107 -20.09 5.63 3.63
N GLU A 108 -18.80 5.42 3.84
CA GLU A 108 -17.77 5.49 2.79
C GLU A 108 -17.97 4.37 1.77
N TYR A 109 -18.24 3.16 2.26
CA TYR A 109 -18.53 1.99 1.43
C TYR A 109 -19.71 2.23 0.50
N TYR A 110 -20.87 2.66 1.05
CA TYR A 110 -22.06 2.94 0.23
C TYR A 110 -21.81 4.07 -0.78
N SER A 111 -21.06 5.10 -0.39
CA SER A 111 -20.68 6.19 -1.29
C SER A 111 -19.80 5.71 -2.44
N CYS A 112 -18.84 4.82 -2.16
CA CYS A 112 -17.97 4.21 -3.18
C CYS A 112 -18.73 3.29 -4.13
N ILE A 113 -19.63 2.44 -3.62
CA ILE A 113 -20.48 1.56 -4.44
C ILE A 113 -21.38 2.38 -5.36
N GLN A 114 -22.06 3.40 -4.82
CA GLN A 114 -22.90 4.28 -5.62
C GLN A 114 -22.10 4.94 -6.75
N TYR A 115 -20.87 5.40 -6.46
CA TYR A 115 -19.97 5.95 -7.48
C TYR A 115 -19.65 4.93 -8.59
N TYR A 116 -19.41 3.66 -8.26
CA TYR A 116 -19.13 2.61 -9.26
C TYR A 116 -20.36 2.26 -10.10
N LEU A 117 -21.56 2.27 -9.51
CA LEU A 117 -22.83 2.07 -10.22
C LEU A 117 -23.10 3.22 -11.20
N ASP A 118 -22.95 4.47 -10.74
CA ASP A 118 -23.17 5.67 -11.57
C ASP A 118 -22.22 5.71 -12.77
N ARG A 119 -20.97 5.24 -12.60
CA ARG A 119 -19.97 5.11 -13.67
C ARG A 119 -20.12 3.87 -14.54
N LYS A 120 -21.07 2.98 -14.23
CA LYS A 120 -21.27 1.68 -14.88
C LYS A 120 -20.03 0.78 -14.85
N TRP A 121 -19.21 0.90 -13.80
CA TRP A 121 -18.08 -0.01 -13.57
C TRP A 121 -18.56 -1.35 -13.00
N ILE A 122 -19.72 -1.34 -12.36
CA ILE A 122 -20.48 -2.52 -11.96
C ILE A 122 -21.76 -2.49 -12.79
N GLN A 123 -22.02 -3.54 -13.57
CA GLN A 123 -23.19 -3.63 -14.44
C GLN A 123 -24.28 -4.52 -13.84
N THR A 124 -23.87 -5.60 -13.17
CA THR A 124 -24.76 -6.55 -12.51
C THR A 124 -25.27 -5.96 -11.20
N THR A 125 -26.55 -5.59 -11.15
CA THR A 125 -27.24 -5.12 -9.94
C THR A 125 -28.35 -6.11 -9.58
N GLU A 126 -27.98 -7.36 -9.33
CA GLU A 126 -28.90 -8.28 -8.67
C GLU A 126 -29.14 -7.81 -7.23
N SER A 127 -30.36 -8.00 -6.73
CA SER A 127 -30.72 -7.56 -5.38
C SER A 127 -29.90 -8.32 -4.33
N GLY A 128 -29.09 -7.62 -3.54
CA GLY A 128 -28.22 -8.18 -2.50
C GLY A 128 -26.74 -8.33 -2.90
N PHE A 129 -26.35 -7.89 -4.10
CA PHE A 129 -24.96 -7.95 -4.58
C PHE A 129 -24.01 -7.02 -3.80
N ASP A 130 -24.53 -5.91 -3.28
CA ASP A 130 -23.82 -4.98 -2.41
C ASP A 130 -23.43 -5.62 -1.07
N ASP A 131 -24.33 -6.39 -0.46
CA ASP A 131 -24.04 -7.11 0.79
C ASP A 131 -22.98 -8.21 0.58
N GLU A 132 -23.03 -8.92 -0.56
CA GLU A 132 -22.01 -9.91 -0.92
C GLU A 132 -20.65 -9.25 -1.14
N LEU A 133 -20.59 -8.14 -1.90
CA LEU A 133 -19.37 -7.38 -2.10
C LEU A 133 -18.81 -6.85 -0.77
N LYS A 134 -19.66 -6.41 0.15
CA LYS A 134 -19.26 -5.95 1.48
C LYS A 134 -18.60 -7.07 2.26
N MET A 135 -19.18 -8.27 2.24
CA MET A 135 -18.61 -9.46 2.91
C MET A 135 -17.30 -9.92 2.27
N LEU A 136 -17.23 -9.98 0.94
CA LEU A 136 -16.04 -10.46 0.22
C LEU A 136 -14.86 -9.48 0.30
N SER A 137 -15.14 -8.17 0.29
CA SER A 137 -14.10 -7.15 0.39
C SER A 137 -13.67 -6.86 1.82
N CYS A 138 -14.43 -7.30 2.83
CA CYS A 138 -14.26 -6.90 4.24
C CYS A 138 -14.06 -5.38 4.39
N GLN A 139 -14.75 -4.58 3.57
CA GLN A 139 -14.63 -3.11 3.48
C GLN A 139 -13.22 -2.59 3.14
N ASN A 140 -12.34 -3.44 2.61
CA ASN A 140 -11.03 -3.05 2.14
C ASN A 140 -11.13 -2.38 0.75
N PRO A 141 -10.66 -1.13 0.58
CA PRO A 141 -10.73 -0.40 -0.68
C PRO A 141 -10.08 -1.13 -1.86
N TYR A 142 -8.92 -1.74 -1.64
CA TYR A 142 -8.15 -2.40 -2.68
C TYR A 142 -8.84 -3.69 -3.15
N GLN A 143 -9.34 -4.49 -2.21
CA GLN A 143 -10.09 -5.71 -2.53
C GLN A 143 -11.39 -5.38 -3.26
N LEU A 144 -12.11 -4.35 -2.82
CA LEU A 144 -13.34 -3.90 -3.48
C LEU A 144 -13.08 -3.54 -4.95
N MET A 145 -12.06 -2.73 -5.22
CA MET A 145 -11.68 -2.36 -6.59
C MET A 145 -11.35 -3.59 -7.46
N GLN A 146 -10.61 -4.56 -6.92
CA GLN A 146 -10.26 -5.77 -7.65
C GLN A 146 -11.49 -6.62 -8.00
N LEU A 147 -12.42 -6.78 -7.05
CA LEU A 147 -13.65 -7.51 -7.25
C LEU A 147 -14.53 -6.85 -8.33
N SER A 148 -14.69 -5.53 -8.26
CA SER A 148 -15.46 -4.77 -9.27
C SER A 148 -14.85 -4.87 -10.67
N ARG A 149 -13.51 -4.82 -10.78
CA ARG A 149 -12.82 -4.93 -12.07
C ARG A 149 -12.96 -6.31 -12.71
N ARG A 150 -12.94 -7.40 -11.93
CA ARG A 150 -13.01 -8.76 -12.48
C ARG A 150 -14.35 -9.03 -13.16
N GLN A 151 -15.42 -8.41 -12.67
CA GLN A 151 -16.76 -8.61 -13.22
C GLN A 151 -16.90 -8.04 -14.64
N SER A 152 -16.32 -6.86 -14.92
CA SER A 152 -16.39 -6.28 -16.27
C SER A 152 -15.74 -7.14 -17.36
N SER A 153 -14.71 -7.94 -17.01
CA SER A 153 -14.00 -8.77 -17.99
C SER A 153 -14.65 -10.12 -18.23
N THR A 154 -15.52 -10.60 -17.33
CA THR A 154 -16.10 -11.95 -17.46
C THR A 154 -17.32 -11.97 -18.39
N GLU A 155 -17.94 -10.81 -18.63
CA GLU A 155 -19.07 -10.68 -19.56
C GLU A 155 -18.63 -10.43 -21.02
N ASP A 156 -17.43 -9.86 -21.26
CA ASP A 156 -16.90 -9.62 -22.61
C ASP A 156 -16.46 -10.90 -23.35
N ASP A 157 -16.19 -11.99 -22.63
CA ASP A 157 -15.80 -13.30 -23.20
C ASP A 157 -17.00 -14.19 -23.58
N ASN A 158 -18.24 -13.72 -23.40
CA ASN A 158 -19.48 -14.47 -23.66
C ASN A 158 -20.28 -13.97 -24.89
N VAL A 159 -19.65 -13.21 -25.79
CA VAL A 159 -20.24 -12.74 -27.07
C VAL A 159 -19.45 -13.24 -28.28
#